data_AF-A0A6C1SKZ0-F1
#
_entry.id   AF-A0A6C1SKZ0-F1
#
_cell.length_a   1.000
_cell.length_b   1.000
_cell.length_c   1.000
_cell.angle_alpha   90.00
_cell.angle_beta   90.00
_cell.angle_gamma   90.00
#
_symmetry.space_group_name_H-M   'P 1'
#
loop_
_entity.id
_entity.type
_entity.pdbx_description
1 polymer ?
#
loop_
_entity_poly.entity_id
_entity_poly.type
_entity_poly.pdbx_seq_one_letter_code
_entity_poly.pdbx_strand_id
1 'polypeptide(L)'
;MRLDKPGHPDNDIRDIDRDSLHILPLSMLPFQTKALKRARMIKNVRLEAVIEFFGGSEMGSGQLSVEDAAKEFGWPRIPVHPDLIILRKIAELSSYDVYSLRLTLRERDLVVNEINALRLSPKKVKELTSYMSAFTRPLLLEVYGTEDMSIQSLDDIINLFRSPDLKRAREKLRSMASRLGIGLSDIPKFLEDYGDIFLSLSYYRNCLDSMLPNIDKFVASLQELRRSHQLKHDVNLRKTCEVMERTTNDLTAAITGRFENFDRSTDDMWHDLSAERFRKVENLIRSYHTTIGGVLCALSVKIDAWTRVFPDPKVGAPMKRAEFIHAEMKQGFEHIRKIEDNAPMLASL
;
A
#
# COMPACT_ATOMS: atom_id res chain seq x y z
N MET A 1 32.16 11.75 -9.65
CA MET A 1 32.15 10.67 -10.66
C MET A 1 32.63 9.40 -9.99
N ARG A 2 31.72 8.65 -9.34
CA ARG A 2 31.97 7.30 -8.83
C ARG A 2 31.25 6.35 -9.78
N LEU A 3 32.04 5.55 -10.48
CA LEU A 3 31.56 4.48 -11.34
C LEU A 3 31.09 3.34 -10.43
N ASP A 4 29.79 3.04 -10.47
CA ASP A 4 29.25 1.83 -9.87
C ASP A 4 29.84 0.60 -10.58
N LYS A 5 30.28 -0.37 -9.78
CA LYS A 5 30.81 -1.65 -10.24
C LYS A 5 29.68 -2.49 -10.87
N PRO A 6 29.97 -3.35 -11.86
CA PRO A 6 28.96 -4.19 -12.49
C PRO A 6 28.59 -5.34 -11.54
N GLY A 7 27.40 -5.28 -10.95
CA GLY A 7 26.88 -6.28 -10.03
C GLY A 7 25.73 -7.10 -10.63
N HIS A 8 25.99 -8.40 -10.84
CA HIS A 8 25.08 -9.56 -10.87
C HIS A 8 23.77 -9.55 -11.73
N PRO A 9 23.23 -10.72 -12.13
CA PRO A 9 22.27 -10.82 -13.22
C PRO A 9 20.88 -10.34 -12.80
N ASP A 10 20.55 -9.08 -13.14
CA ASP A 10 19.36 -8.62 -13.88
C ASP A 10 17.97 -9.20 -13.55
N ASN A 11 17.72 -9.74 -12.36
CA ASN A 11 16.42 -10.33 -11.99
C ASN A 11 15.95 -10.00 -10.57
N ASP A 12 16.64 -9.11 -9.85
CA ASP A 12 16.24 -8.72 -8.50
C ASP A 12 15.26 -7.54 -8.53
N ILE A 13 14.12 -7.69 -7.87
CA ILE A 13 13.10 -6.64 -7.79
C ILE A 13 13.63 -5.54 -6.88
N ARG A 14 13.69 -4.31 -7.37
CA ARG A 14 14.12 -3.17 -6.56
C ARG A 14 13.16 -2.95 -5.39
N ASP A 15 13.70 -2.70 -4.20
CA ASP A 15 12.91 -2.39 -3.00
C ASP A 15 11.84 -1.31 -3.24
N ILE A 16 12.18 -0.26 -3.99
CA ILE A 16 11.24 0.82 -4.32
C ILE A 16 10.04 0.36 -5.15
N ASP A 17 10.23 -0.63 -6.04
CA ASP A 17 9.13 -1.18 -6.82
C ASP A 17 8.32 -2.16 -5.99
N ARG A 18 9.00 -2.94 -5.12
CA ARG A 18 8.41 -3.94 -4.24
C ARG A 18 7.51 -3.35 -3.15
N ASP A 19 7.93 -2.22 -2.59
CA ASP A 19 7.23 -1.56 -1.47
C ASP A 19 6.22 -0.51 -1.96
N SER A 20 6.04 -0.34 -3.27
CA SER A 20 5.18 0.67 -3.86
C SER A 20 3.70 0.30 -3.77
N LEU A 21 2.85 1.31 -3.57
CA LEU A 21 1.40 1.17 -3.67
C LEU A 21 0.92 1.06 -5.14
N HIS A 22 1.71 1.56 -6.09
CA HIS A 22 1.28 1.84 -7.46
C HIS A 22 2.22 1.30 -8.55
N ILE A 23 3.20 0.47 -8.17
CA ILE A 23 4.13 -0.19 -9.09
C ILE A 23 4.09 -1.70 -8.88
N LEU A 24 4.04 -2.43 -9.98
CA LEU A 24 3.99 -3.88 -10.06
C LEU A 24 5.13 -4.39 -10.95
N PRO A 25 6.22 -4.94 -10.39
CA PRO A 25 7.25 -5.58 -11.18
C PRO A 25 6.66 -6.76 -11.94
N LEU A 26 6.71 -6.76 -13.28
CA LEU A 26 6.10 -7.83 -14.07
C LEU A 26 6.93 -9.13 -14.03
N SER A 27 8.20 -9.06 -13.62
CA SER A 27 9.08 -10.22 -13.40
C SER A 27 8.50 -11.25 -12.42
N MET A 28 7.64 -10.84 -11.49
CA MET A 28 7.06 -11.75 -10.50
C MET A 28 5.95 -12.65 -11.07
N LEU A 29 5.43 -12.34 -12.26
CA LEU A 29 4.34 -13.08 -12.90
C LEU A 29 4.88 -13.96 -14.03
N PRO A 30 4.19 -15.08 -14.37
CA PRO A 30 4.68 -16.08 -15.32
C PRO A 30 4.49 -15.66 -16.78
N PHE A 31 5.00 -14.49 -17.18
CA PHE A 31 4.93 -14.01 -18.56
C PHE A 31 5.85 -14.80 -19.49
N GLN A 32 5.32 -15.14 -20.66
CA GLN A 32 6.06 -15.79 -21.75
C GLN A 32 6.92 -14.79 -22.51
N THR A 33 6.41 -13.56 -22.69
CA THR A 33 7.08 -12.49 -23.42
C THR A 33 8.25 -11.93 -22.60
N LYS A 34 9.48 -12.14 -23.08
CA LYS A 34 10.72 -11.77 -22.37
C LYS A 34 10.80 -10.27 -22.03
N ALA A 35 10.29 -9.39 -22.91
CA ALA A 35 10.31 -7.96 -22.69
C ALA A 35 9.54 -7.54 -21.43
N LEU A 36 8.47 -8.27 -21.06
CA LEU A 36 7.69 -7.99 -19.86
C LEU A 36 8.46 -8.27 -18.57
N LYS A 37 9.45 -9.18 -18.59
CA LYS A 37 10.23 -9.51 -17.38
C LYS A 37 11.07 -8.33 -16.86
N ARG A 38 11.37 -7.36 -17.71
CA ARG A 38 12.09 -6.13 -17.32
C ARG A 38 11.16 -4.92 -17.17
N ALA A 39 9.89 -5.07 -17.52
CA ALA A 39 8.90 -4.02 -17.44
C ALA A 39 8.22 -4.03 -16.07
N ARG A 40 7.50 -2.95 -15.78
CA ARG A 40 6.64 -2.84 -14.61
C ARG A 40 5.29 -2.30 -15.02
N MET A 41 4.24 -2.77 -14.38
CA MET A 41 2.93 -2.15 -14.52
C MET A 41 2.80 -1.06 -13.46
N ILE A 42 2.35 0.13 -13.86
CA ILE A 42 2.21 1.28 -12.98
C ILE A 42 0.79 1.84 -13.08
N LYS A 43 0.36 2.57 -12.04
CA LYS A 43 -0.76 3.51 -12.16
C LYS A 43 -0.20 4.88 -12.54
N ASN A 44 -0.56 5.38 -13.72
CA ASN A 44 -0.12 6.70 -14.18
C ASN A 44 -0.86 7.84 -13.46
N VAL A 45 -0.53 9.10 -13.74
CA VAL A 45 -1.18 10.26 -13.11
C VAL A 45 -2.71 10.30 -13.31
N ARG A 46 -3.24 9.61 -14.33
CA ARG A 46 -4.68 9.48 -14.61
C ARG A 46 -5.31 8.26 -13.92
N LEU A 47 -4.53 7.54 -13.12
CA LEU A 47 -4.86 6.28 -12.43
C LEU A 47 -5.16 5.11 -13.38
N GLU A 48 -4.67 5.19 -14.61
CA GLU A 48 -4.75 4.10 -15.57
C GLU A 48 -3.59 3.13 -15.35
N ALA A 49 -3.88 1.83 -15.45
CA ALA A 49 -2.84 0.81 -15.44
C ALA A 49 -2.16 0.74 -16.81
N VAL A 50 -0.85 1.02 -16.83
CA VAL A 50 -0.03 1.03 -18.05
C VAL A 50 1.25 0.24 -17.81
N ILE A 51 1.81 -0.31 -18.89
CA ILE A 51 3.09 -1.03 -18.87
C ILE A 51 4.19 -0.02 -19.15
N GLU A 52 5.10 0.13 -18.21
CA GLU A 52 6.29 0.96 -18.35
C GLU A 52 7.52 0.09 -18.63
N PHE A 53 8.14 0.31 -19.79
CA PHE A 53 9.34 -0.41 -20.22
C PHE A 53 10.65 0.29 -19.82
N PHE A 54 10.59 1.62 -19.69
CA PHE A 54 11.69 2.44 -19.20
C PHE A 54 11.12 3.69 -18.53
N GLY A 55 11.81 4.19 -17.51
CA GLY A 55 11.43 5.40 -16.81
C GLY A 55 12.63 6.03 -16.10
N GLY A 56 12.77 7.36 -16.20
CA GLY A 56 13.83 8.11 -15.55
C GLY A 56 13.43 9.56 -15.30
N SER A 57 13.99 10.16 -14.24
CA SER A 57 13.69 11.55 -13.84
C SER A 57 14.02 12.58 -14.93
N GLU A 58 14.96 12.28 -15.82
CA GLU A 58 15.40 13.19 -16.89
C GLU A 58 14.94 12.78 -18.30
N MET A 59 14.59 11.51 -18.52
CA MET A 59 14.30 10.95 -19.86
C MET A 59 12.82 10.70 -20.13
N GLY A 60 11.95 10.98 -19.15
CA GLY A 60 10.53 10.65 -19.23
C GLY A 60 10.27 9.17 -19.01
N SER A 61 9.12 8.69 -19.48
CA SER A 61 8.63 7.34 -19.25
C SER A 61 8.05 6.76 -20.54
N GLY A 62 8.47 5.55 -20.90
CA GLY A 62 7.97 4.79 -22.03
C GLY A 62 6.82 3.90 -21.61
N GLN A 63 5.59 4.38 -21.78
CA GLN A 63 4.36 3.72 -21.33
C GLN A 63 3.54 3.22 -22.52
N LEU A 64 2.99 2.02 -22.40
CA LEU A 64 1.97 1.49 -23.31
C LEU A 64 0.74 1.05 -22.51
N SER A 65 -0.44 1.27 -23.08
CA SER A 65 -1.65 0.63 -22.57
C SER A 65 -1.54 -0.89 -22.77
N VAL A 66 -2.31 -1.67 -22.01
CA VAL A 66 -2.35 -3.14 -22.16
C VAL A 66 -2.69 -3.54 -23.61
N GLU A 67 -3.63 -2.83 -24.23
CA GLU A 67 -4.07 -3.13 -25.59
C GLU A 67 -3.07 -2.69 -26.65
N ASP A 68 -2.32 -1.60 -26.44
CA ASP A 68 -1.29 -1.17 -27.37
C ASP A 68 -0.04 -2.06 -27.28
N ALA A 69 0.32 -2.52 -26.08
CA ALA A 69 1.37 -3.52 -25.93
C ALA A 69 1.01 -4.83 -26.66
N ALA A 70 -0.26 -5.26 -26.62
CA ALA A 70 -0.70 -6.42 -27.36
C ALA A 70 -0.54 -6.27 -28.88
N LYS A 71 -0.81 -5.07 -29.42
CA LYS A 71 -0.57 -4.77 -30.84
C LYS A 71 0.92 -4.77 -31.16
N GLU A 72 1.73 -4.13 -30.33
CA GLU A 72 3.18 -4.00 -30.53
C GLU A 72 3.88 -5.37 -30.54
N PHE A 73 3.48 -6.28 -29.63
CA PHE A 73 4.00 -7.65 -29.61
C PHE A 73 3.35 -8.59 -30.64
N GLY A 74 2.38 -8.11 -31.43
CA GLY A 74 1.69 -8.92 -32.43
C GLY A 74 0.89 -10.08 -31.84
N TRP A 75 0.37 -9.95 -30.62
CA TRP A 75 -0.34 -11.03 -29.95
C TRP A 75 -1.70 -11.31 -30.61
N PRO A 76 -2.07 -12.59 -30.80
CA PRO A 76 -3.37 -12.96 -31.34
C PRO A 76 -4.50 -12.56 -30.38
N ARG A 77 -5.61 -12.10 -30.95
CA ARG A 77 -6.86 -11.84 -30.21
C ARG A 77 -7.70 -13.11 -30.03
N ILE A 78 -7.55 -14.09 -30.91
CA ILE A 78 -8.30 -15.35 -30.90
C ILE A 78 -7.37 -16.50 -31.34
N PRO A 79 -7.12 -17.51 -30.47
CA PRO A 79 -7.36 -17.45 -29.03
C PRO A 79 -6.55 -16.29 -28.40
N VAL A 80 -7.05 -15.70 -27.32
CA VAL A 80 -6.38 -14.59 -26.64
C VAL A 80 -5.03 -15.08 -26.10
N HIS A 81 -3.96 -14.32 -26.37
CA HIS A 81 -2.63 -14.64 -25.86
C HIS A 81 -2.60 -14.71 -24.31
N PRO A 82 -1.93 -15.71 -23.68
CA PRO A 82 -1.91 -15.87 -22.22
C PRO A 82 -1.42 -14.63 -21.46
N ASP A 83 -0.34 -14.00 -21.92
CA ASP A 83 0.19 -12.78 -21.28
C ASP A 83 -0.82 -11.63 -21.29
N LEU A 84 -1.65 -11.52 -22.34
CA LEU A 84 -2.70 -10.49 -22.42
C LEU A 84 -3.79 -10.72 -21.39
N ILE A 85 -4.13 -11.99 -21.10
CA ILE A 85 -5.09 -12.33 -20.05
C ILE A 85 -4.57 -11.89 -18.69
N ILE A 86 -3.29 -12.16 -18.39
CA ILE A 86 -2.64 -11.76 -17.14
C ILE A 86 -2.62 -10.23 -17.03
N LEU A 87 -2.18 -9.53 -18.09
CA LEU A 87 -2.10 -8.06 -18.11
C LEU A 87 -3.47 -7.40 -17.89
N ARG A 88 -4.54 -7.92 -18.49
CA ARG A 88 -5.91 -7.41 -18.27
C ARG A 88 -6.34 -7.61 -16.82
N LYS A 89 -6.12 -8.81 -16.26
CA LYS A 89 -6.47 -9.11 -14.86
C LYS A 89 -5.76 -8.21 -13.86
N ILE A 90 -4.46 -7.95 -14.07
CA ILE A 90 -3.69 -7.10 -13.15
C ILE A 90 -3.96 -5.60 -13.36
N ALA A 91 -4.36 -5.18 -14.55
CA ALA A 91 -4.72 -3.78 -14.83
C ALA A 91 -5.96 -3.31 -14.04
N GLU A 92 -6.87 -4.24 -13.74
CA GLU A 92 -8.10 -4.02 -12.97
C GLU A 92 -7.87 -3.84 -11.46
N LEU A 93 -6.67 -4.13 -10.96
CA LEU A 93 -6.39 -4.02 -9.52
C LEU A 93 -6.37 -2.56 -9.08
N SER A 94 -6.91 -2.28 -7.89
CA SER A 94 -6.96 -0.92 -7.33
C SER A 94 -5.59 -0.43 -6.86
N SER A 95 -4.72 -1.34 -6.42
CA SER A 95 -3.35 -1.07 -5.96
C SER A 95 -2.44 -2.26 -6.22
N TYR A 96 -1.14 -2.02 -6.06
CA TYR A 96 -0.07 -3.00 -6.26
C TYR A 96 0.77 -3.22 -4.99
N ASP A 97 0.26 -2.82 -3.82
CA ASP A 97 0.92 -3.14 -2.55
C ASP A 97 0.86 -4.64 -2.24
N VAL A 98 1.88 -5.12 -1.54
CA VAL A 98 2.06 -6.56 -1.27
C VAL A 98 0.86 -7.21 -0.58
N TYR A 99 0.12 -6.48 0.26
CA TYR A 99 -1.01 -7.04 1.01
C TYR A 99 -2.25 -7.17 0.12
N SER A 100 -2.57 -6.13 -0.66
CA SER A 100 -3.63 -6.18 -1.67
C SER A 100 -3.33 -7.24 -2.75
N LEU A 101 -2.07 -7.36 -3.18
CA LEU A 101 -1.66 -8.34 -4.19
C LEU A 101 -1.85 -9.78 -3.71
N ARG A 102 -1.53 -10.09 -2.45
CA ARG A 102 -1.72 -11.45 -1.90
C ARG A 102 -3.18 -11.91 -1.98
N LEU A 103 -4.12 -10.99 -1.80
CA LEU A 103 -5.56 -11.27 -1.89
C LEU A 103 -6.00 -11.33 -3.36
N THR A 104 -5.75 -10.26 -4.11
CA THR A 104 -6.31 -10.06 -5.44
C THR A 104 -5.74 -10.98 -6.52
N LEU A 105 -4.46 -11.38 -6.40
CA LEU A 105 -3.86 -12.37 -7.30
C LEU A 105 -4.47 -13.77 -7.05
N ARG A 106 -4.72 -14.11 -5.79
CA ARG A 106 -5.37 -15.37 -5.42
C ARG A 106 -6.80 -15.44 -5.92
N GLU A 107 -7.59 -14.37 -5.71
CA GLU A 107 -8.98 -14.28 -6.20
C GLU A 107 -9.11 -14.42 -7.71
N ARG A 108 -8.05 -14.09 -8.46
CA ARG A 108 -8.02 -14.13 -9.93
C ARG A 108 -7.29 -15.35 -10.50
N ASP A 109 -6.94 -16.32 -9.65
CA ASP A 109 -6.17 -17.52 -10.00
C ASP A 109 -4.86 -17.20 -10.75
N LEU A 110 -4.17 -16.13 -10.33
CA LEU A 110 -2.88 -15.74 -10.88
C LEU A 110 -1.74 -16.34 -10.06
N VAL A 111 -0.93 -17.16 -10.73
CA VAL A 111 0.28 -17.76 -10.15
C VAL A 111 1.39 -16.70 -10.09
N VAL A 112 2.19 -16.74 -9.03
CA VAL A 112 3.39 -15.91 -8.85
C VAL A 112 4.62 -16.79 -8.95
N ASN A 113 5.66 -16.31 -9.64
CA ASN A 113 6.90 -17.04 -9.84
C ASN A 113 7.63 -17.29 -8.49
N GLU A 114 7.62 -16.30 -7.60
CA GLU A 114 8.30 -16.35 -6.31
C GLU A 114 7.45 -15.71 -5.21
N ILE A 115 7.14 -16.47 -4.16
CA ILE A 115 6.32 -16.00 -3.02
C ILE A 115 7.02 -14.84 -2.28
N ASN A 116 8.36 -14.80 -2.29
CA ASN A 116 9.13 -13.71 -1.67
C ASN A 116 8.88 -12.35 -2.31
N ALA A 117 8.49 -12.30 -3.60
CA ALA A 117 8.11 -11.06 -4.26
C ALA A 117 6.88 -10.39 -3.63
N LEU A 118 6.02 -11.15 -2.94
CA LEU A 118 4.84 -10.65 -2.22
C LEU A 118 5.10 -10.32 -0.75
N ARG A 119 6.36 -10.06 -0.36
CA ARG A 119 6.71 -9.58 0.98
C ARG A 119 7.27 -8.17 0.89
N LEU A 120 7.23 -7.39 1.96
CA LEU A 120 7.94 -6.12 2.01
C LEU A 120 9.46 -6.34 1.94
N SER A 121 10.19 -5.33 1.47
CA SER A 121 11.65 -5.36 1.53
C SER A 121 12.14 -5.40 2.99
N PRO A 122 13.31 -5.99 3.27
CA PRO A 122 13.90 -5.97 4.61
C PRO A 122 14.10 -4.55 5.14
N LYS A 123 14.44 -3.61 4.25
CA LYS A 123 14.58 -2.19 4.58
C LYS A 123 13.25 -1.60 5.05
N LYS A 124 12.14 -1.90 4.35
CA LYS A 124 10.82 -1.41 4.73
C LYS A 124 10.34 -2.01 6.03
N VAL A 125 10.53 -3.31 6.23
CA VAL A 125 10.21 -3.97 7.51
C VAL A 125 10.92 -3.26 8.68
N LYS A 126 12.22 -2.94 8.52
CA LYS A 126 12.99 -2.23 9.54
C LYS A 126 12.48 -0.81 9.80
N GLU A 127 12.03 -0.10 8.77
CA GLU A 127 11.40 1.23 8.91
C GLU A 127 10.10 1.14 9.72
N LEU A 128 9.32 0.09 9.52
CA LEU A 128 8.03 -0.12 10.18
C LEU A 128 8.15 -0.61 11.62
N THR A 129 9.34 -1.01 12.07
CA THR A 129 9.57 -1.51 13.44
C THR A 129 9.06 -0.55 14.51
N SER A 130 9.23 0.76 14.34
CA SER A 130 8.72 1.77 15.29
C SER A 130 7.19 1.77 15.35
N TYR A 131 6.52 1.66 14.20
CA TYR A 131 5.07 1.56 14.10
C TYR A 131 4.52 0.28 14.72
N MET A 132 5.25 -0.83 14.58
CA MET A 132 4.87 -2.13 15.15
C MET A 132 4.93 -2.14 16.68
N SER A 133 5.84 -1.36 17.29
CA SER A 133 6.08 -1.38 18.73
C SER A 133 4.83 -1.09 19.57
N ALA A 134 3.94 -0.23 19.09
CA ALA A 134 2.66 0.06 19.76
C ALA A 134 1.76 -1.19 19.85
N PHE A 135 1.81 -2.05 18.83
CA PHE A 135 0.94 -3.23 18.70
C PHE A 135 1.56 -4.52 19.23
N THR A 136 2.89 -4.62 19.23
CA THR A 136 3.60 -5.79 19.77
C THR A 136 3.82 -5.69 21.27
N ARG A 137 3.73 -4.49 21.87
CA ARG A 137 3.94 -4.29 23.31
C ARG A 137 2.90 -5.00 24.20
N PRO A 138 1.59 -4.99 23.91
CA PRO A 138 0.61 -5.76 24.68
C PRO A 138 0.91 -7.27 24.66
N LEU A 139 1.25 -7.80 23.48
CA LEU A 139 1.66 -9.20 23.30
C LEU A 139 2.92 -9.52 24.13
N LEU A 140 3.91 -8.62 24.13
CA LEU A 140 5.13 -8.78 24.93
C LEU A 140 4.85 -8.80 26.42
N LEU A 141 4.02 -7.87 26.91
CA LEU A 141 3.62 -7.82 28.33
C LEU A 141 2.87 -9.08 28.74
N GLU A 142 2.00 -9.60 27.86
CA GLU A 142 1.26 -10.84 28.09
C GLU A 142 2.18 -12.07 28.15
N VAL A 143 3.12 -12.21 27.20
CA VAL A 143 3.99 -13.39 27.10
C VAL A 143 5.17 -13.34 28.08
N TYR A 144 5.68 -12.16 28.45
CA TYR A 144 6.94 -12.05 29.21
C TYR A 144 6.81 -11.24 30.51
N GLY A 145 5.84 -10.33 30.63
CA GLY A 145 5.63 -9.51 31.84
C GLY A 145 6.42 -8.19 31.81
N THR A 146 6.44 -7.47 32.93
CA THR A 146 7.01 -6.11 33.05
C THR A 146 8.51 -6.06 33.32
N GLU A 147 9.16 -7.20 33.56
CA GLU A 147 10.56 -7.23 33.99
C GLU A 147 11.48 -7.56 32.81
N ASP A 148 12.24 -6.55 32.40
CA ASP A 148 13.39 -6.54 31.49
C ASP A 148 13.20 -7.09 30.08
N MET A 149 12.89 -6.21 29.12
CA MET A 149 13.14 -6.51 27.71
C MET A 149 13.57 -5.26 26.92
N SER A 150 14.85 -5.21 26.54
CA SER A 150 15.42 -4.35 25.50
C SER A 150 14.98 -4.79 24.08
N ILE A 151 13.71 -5.20 23.92
CA ILE A 151 13.16 -5.63 22.65
C ILE A 151 12.79 -4.41 21.83
N GLN A 152 13.35 -4.32 20.64
CA GLN A 152 13.06 -3.24 19.70
C GLN A 152 12.28 -3.72 18.47
N SER A 153 12.22 -5.04 18.18
CA SER A 153 11.59 -5.56 16.95
C SER A 153 10.85 -6.89 17.09
N LEU A 154 9.96 -7.20 16.13
CA LEU A 154 9.29 -8.51 16.02
C LEU A 154 10.28 -9.65 15.75
N ASP A 155 11.39 -9.40 15.05
CA ASP A 155 12.44 -10.40 14.85
C ASP A 155 13.18 -10.72 16.15
N ASP A 156 13.34 -9.75 17.06
CA ASP A 156 13.86 -10.02 18.40
C ASP A 156 12.89 -10.94 19.15
N ILE A 157 11.58 -10.72 19.03
CA ILE A 157 10.55 -11.61 19.58
C ILE A 157 10.69 -13.02 19.02
N ILE A 158 10.77 -13.17 17.69
CA ILE A 158 10.93 -14.46 16.99
C ILE A 158 12.28 -15.13 17.32
N ASN A 159 13.36 -14.38 17.50
CA ASN A 159 14.66 -14.90 17.91
C ASN A 159 14.70 -15.25 19.41
N LEU A 160 13.95 -14.54 20.24
CA LEU A 160 13.69 -14.88 21.64
C LEU A 160 12.83 -16.14 21.78
N PHE A 161 11.99 -16.46 20.80
CA PHE A 161 11.32 -17.78 20.70
C PHE A 161 12.31 -18.93 20.44
N ARG A 162 13.49 -18.66 19.86
CA ARG A 162 14.50 -19.67 19.54
C ARG A 162 15.48 -19.95 20.70
N SER A 163 15.56 -19.07 21.70
CA SER A 163 16.43 -19.22 22.88
C SER A 163 15.62 -19.05 24.17
N PRO A 164 15.27 -20.13 24.87
CA PRO A 164 14.26 -20.05 25.91
C PRO A 164 14.86 -20.04 27.32
N ASP A 165 14.42 -19.09 28.13
CA ASP A 165 14.29 -19.30 29.57
C ASP A 165 13.08 -20.27 29.79
N LEU A 166 13.39 -21.57 29.65
CA LEU A 166 12.53 -22.68 29.24
C LEU A 166 11.22 -22.95 30.02
N LYS A 167 11.03 -22.38 31.21
CA LYS A 167 9.85 -22.69 32.04
C LYS A 167 8.81 -21.59 32.05
N ARG A 168 9.20 -20.35 32.34
CA ARG A 168 8.26 -19.22 32.47
C ARG A 168 7.60 -18.85 31.15
N ALA A 169 8.37 -18.76 30.07
CA ALA A 169 7.81 -18.49 28.74
C ALA A 169 6.86 -19.60 28.30
N ARG A 170 7.20 -20.87 28.57
CA ARG A 170 6.34 -22.02 28.22
C ARG A 170 5.03 -22.05 29.01
N GLU A 171 5.06 -21.69 30.29
CA GLU A 171 3.85 -21.56 31.13
C GLU A 171 2.95 -20.42 30.64
N LYS A 172 3.52 -19.26 30.30
CA LYS A 172 2.76 -18.14 29.74
C LYS A 172 2.19 -18.44 28.35
N LEU A 173 2.91 -19.15 27.49
CA LEU A 173 2.38 -19.61 26.20
C LEU A 173 1.25 -20.63 26.38
N ARG A 174 1.30 -21.50 27.40
CA ARG A 174 0.17 -22.38 27.74
C ARG A 174 -1.04 -21.59 28.24
N SER A 175 -0.81 -20.58 29.07
CA SER A 175 -1.88 -19.67 29.53
C SER A 175 -2.52 -18.94 28.34
N MET A 176 -1.72 -18.39 27.44
CA MET A 176 -2.17 -17.75 26.21
C MET A 176 -2.94 -18.72 25.31
N ALA A 177 -2.44 -19.93 25.09
CA ALA A 177 -3.13 -20.96 24.33
C ALA A 177 -4.50 -21.30 24.94
N SER A 178 -4.57 -21.40 26.27
CA SER A 178 -5.83 -21.64 26.98
C SER A 178 -6.81 -20.47 26.85
N ARG A 179 -6.34 -19.22 26.93
CA ARG A 179 -7.19 -18.01 26.77
C ARG A 179 -7.68 -17.86 25.33
N LEU A 180 -6.80 -18.09 24.36
CA LEU A 180 -7.14 -18.09 22.95
C LEU A 180 -8.05 -19.28 22.58
N GLY A 181 -8.04 -20.37 23.34
CA GLY A 181 -8.77 -21.59 23.01
C GLY A 181 -8.14 -22.35 21.84
N ILE A 182 -6.81 -22.27 21.68
CA ILE A 182 -6.04 -22.95 20.63
C ILE A 182 -5.03 -23.93 21.22
N GLY A 183 -4.51 -24.84 20.40
CA GLY A 183 -3.45 -25.75 20.82
C GLY A 183 -2.13 -25.01 21.05
N LEU A 184 -1.29 -25.50 21.96
CA LEU A 184 0.06 -24.96 22.15
C LEU A 184 0.91 -25.03 20.86
N SER A 185 0.62 -26.00 20.00
CA SER A 185 1.22 -26.16 18.66
C SER A 185 0.82 -25.06 17.68
N ASP A 186 -0.32 -24.40 17.90
CA ASP A 186 -0.89 -23.41 16.97
C ASP A 186 -0.42 -21.98 17.30
N ILE A 187 0.18 -21.79 18.48
CA ILE A 187 0.69 -20.50 18.96
C ILE A 187 1.70 -19.86 17.99
N PRO A 188 2.72 -20.57 17.47
CA PRO A 188 3.64 -19.97 16.50
C PRO A 188 2.93 -19.43 15.26
N LYS A 189 1.93 -20.16 14.77
CA LYS A 189 1.15 -19.73 13.59
C LYS A 189 0.31 -18.51 13.90
N PHE A 190 -0.37 -18.50 15.05
CA PHE A 190 -1.12 -17.35 15.54
C PHE A 190 -0.25 -16.08 15.60
N LEU A 191 0.98 -16.19 16.12
CA LEU A 191 1.89 -15.05 16.25
C LEU A 191 2.41 -14.57 14.89
N GLU A 192 2.64 -15.48 13.94
CA GLU A 192 2.98 -15.14 12.56
C GLU A 192 1.85 -14.37 11.89
N ASP A 193 0.61 -14.88 11.98
CA ASP A 193 -0.57 -14.24 11.39
C ASP A 193 -0.84 -12.87 12.04
N TYR A 194 -0.71 -12.79 13.37
CA TYR A 194 -0.73 -11.52 14.11
C TYR A 194 0.32 -10.56 13.56
N GLY A 195 1.59 -10.98 13.48
CA GLY A 195 2.69 -10.17 12.98
C GLY A 195 2.44 -9.64 11.56
N ASP A 196 1.93 -10.46 10.65
CA ASP A 196 1.64 -10.08 9.26
C ASP A 196 0.53 -9.03 9.18
N ILE A 197 -0.53 -9.19 9.97
CA ILE A 197 -1.66 -8.24 10.03
C ILE A 197 -1.20 -6.88 10.52
N PHE A 198 -0.45 -6.82 11.63
CA PHE A 198 0.02 -5.54 12.17
C PHE A 198 1.10 -4.89 11.31
N LEU A 199 1.91 -5.68 10.60
CA LEU A 199 2.84 -5.16 9.61
C LEU A 199 2.08 -4.51 8.44
N SER A 200 0.93 -5.06 8.03
CA SER A 200 0.06 -4.44 7.01
C SER A 200 -0.49 -3.08 7.45
N LEU A 201 -0.97 -2.98 8.69
CA LEU A 201 -1.45 -1.71 9.25
C LEU A 201 -0.32 -0.69 9.37
N SER A 202 0.84 -1.11 9.88
CA SER A 202 2.02 -0.27 10.01
C SER A 202 2.46 0.28 8.64
N TYR A 203 2.45 -0.57 7.61
CA TYR A 203 2.76 -0.17 6.24
C TYR A 203 1.80 0.91 5.73
N TYR A 204 0.49 0.69 5.84
CA TYR A 204 -0.49 1.67 5.35
C TYR A 204 -0.46 2.99 6.14
N ARG A 205 -0.26 2.94 7.46
CA ARG A 205 -0.12 4.13 8.31
C ARG A 205 1.12 4.93 7.92
N ASN A 206 2.26 4.26 7.78
CA ASN A 206 3.50 4.91 7.32
C ASN A 206 3.36 5.52 5.92
N CYS A 207 2.67 4.85 4.99
CA CYS A 207 2.35 5.43 3.69
C CYS A 207 1.52 6.72 3.83
N LEU A 208 0.45 6.70 4.61
CA LEU A 208 -0.38 7.90 4.83
C LEU A 208 0.44 9.03 5.46
N ASP A 209 1.14 8.76 6.56
CA ASP A 209 1.95 9.74 7.29
C ASP A 209 2.97 10.42 6.38
N SER A 210 3.60 9.65 5.49
CA SER A 210 4.58 10.18 4.53
C SER A 210 3.94 11.12 3.50
N MET A 211 2.64 10.94 3.19
CA MET A 211 1.90 11.76 2.23
C MET A 211 1.26 13.00 2.86
N LEU A 212 0.89 12.96 4.15
CA LEU A 212 0.16 14.04 4.84
C LEU A 212 0.75 15.45 4.60
N PRO A 213 2.07 15.68 4.74
CA PRO A 213 2.63 17.01 4.51
C PRO A 213 2.43 17.53 3.08
N ASN A 214 2.41 16.63 2.09
CA ASN A 214 2.21 16.99 0.69
C ASN A 214 0.72 17.12 0.34
N ILE A 215 -0.15 16.36 1.01
CA ILE A 215 -1.60 16.53 0.97
C ILE A 215 -1.96 17.94 1.47
N ASP A 216 -1.43 18.35 2.62
CA ASP A 216 -1.69 19.68 3.20
C ASP A 216 -1.26 20.81 2.26
N LYS A 217 -0.06 20.70 1.67
CA LYS A 217 0.44 21.66 0.68
C LYS A 217 -0.45 21.71 -0.56
N PHE A 218 -0.89 20.55 -1.05
CA PHE A 218 -1.77 20.46 -2.20
C PHE A 218 -3.12 21.14 -1.93
N VAL A 219 -3.76 20.81 -0.80
CA VAL A 219 -5.03 21.41 -0.36
C VAL A 219 -4.89 22.92 -0.19
N ALA A 220 -3.82 23.40 0.45
CA ALA A 220 -3.54 24.83 0.57
C ALA A 220 -3.44 25.51 -0.80
N SER A 221 -2.76 24.88 -1.76
CA SER A 221 -2.67 25.43 -3.12
C SER A 221 -4.03 25.47 -3.83
N LEU A 222 -4.93 24.52 -3.61
CA LEU A 222 -6.29 24.58 -4.16
C LEU A 222 -7.06 25.79 -3.60
N GLN A 223 -6.92 26.05 -2.30
CA GLN A 223 -7.55 27.20 -1.64
C GLN A 223 -6.99 28.53 -2.14
N GLU A 224 -5.67 28.63 -2.36
CA GLU A 224 -5.03 29.80 -2.95
C GLU A 224 -5.54 30.09 -4.37
N LEU A 225 -5.62 29.08 -5.23
CA LEU A 225 -6.13 29.24 -6.60
C LEU A 225 -7.56 29.76 -6.62
N ARG A 226 -8.41 29.27 -5.71
CA ARG A 226 -9.80 29.74 -5.56
C ARG A 226 -9.89 31.21 -5.15
N ARG A 227 -8.91 31.72 -4.40
CA ARG A 227 -8.84 33.12 -3.94
C ARG A 227 -8.09 34.04 -4.89
N SER A 228 -7.39 33.48 -5.88
CA SER A 228 -6.59 34.25 -6.83
C SER A 228 -7.43 35.23 -7.65
N HIS A 229 -7.05 36.51 -7.66
CA HIS A 229 -7.72 37.54 -8.45
C HIS A 229 -7.69 37.27 -9.96
N GLN A 230 -6.68 36.54 -10.44
CA GLN A 230 -6.53 36.20 -11.86
C GLN A 230 -7.51 35.10 -12.29
N LEU A 231 -7.87 34.19 -11.38
CA LEU A 231 -8.65 32.99 -11.66
C LEU A 231 -10.06 33.02 -11.02
N LYS A 232 -10.39 34.10 -10.29
CA LYS A 232 -11.67 34.23 -9.56
C LYS A 232 -12.92 34.09 -10.44
N HIS A 233 -12.79 34.37 -11.74
CA HIS A 233 -13.88 34.29 -12.72
C HIS A 233 -13.99 32.91 -13.39
N ASP A 234 -13.01 32.02 -13.23
CA ASP A 234 -13.09 30.65 -13.75
C ASP A 234 -13.92 29.77 -12.81
N VAL A 235 -15.22 29.71 -13.09
CA VAL A 235 -16.18 28.92 -12.32
C VAL A 235 -15.87 27.41 -12.38
N ASN A 236 -15.35 26.93 -13.51
CA ASN A 236 -15.07 25.51 -13.71
C ASN A 236 -13.84 25.06 -12.92
N LEU A 237 -12.77 25.86 -12.93
CA LEU A 237 -11.60 25.64 -12.10
C LEU A 237 -11.96 25.66 -10.62
N ARG A 238 -12.73 26.67 -10.18
CA ARG A 238 -13.15 26.76 -8.78
C ARG A 238 -13.91 25.52 -8.31
N LYS A 239 -14.90 25.07 -9.09
CA LYS A 239 -15.64 23.84 -8.80
C LYS A 239 -14.74 22.61 -8.78
N THR A 240 -13.78 22.53 -9.71
CA THR A 240 -12.80 21.44 -9.76
C THR A 240 -11.94 21.42 -8.50
N CYS A 241 -11.38 22.56 -8.09
CA CYS A 241 -10.62 22.70 -6.85
C CYS A 241 -11.45 22.32 -5.62
N GLU A 242 -12.71 22.76 -5.53
CA GLU A 242 -13.61 22.42 -4.42
C GLU A 242 -13.89 20.92 -4.32
N VAL A 243 -14.17 20.26 -5.45
CA VAL A 243 -14.41 18.81 -5.48
C VAL A 243 -13.14 18.05 -5.09
N MET A 244 -11.98 18.46 -5.60
CA MET A 244 -10.71 17.80 -5.31
C MET A 244 -10.29 17.98 -3.84
N GLU A 245 -10.41 19.20 -3.31
CA GLU A 245 -10.16 19.51 -1.89
C GLU A 245 -11.04 18.63 -1.00
N ARG A 246 -12.36 18.66 -1.23
CA ARG A 246 -13.32 17.86 -0.46
C ARG A 246 -13.00 16.37 -0.53
N THR A 247 -12.80 15.85 -1.74
CA THR A 247 -12.53 14.41 -1.93
C THR A 247 -11.23 14.01 -1.25
N THR A 248 -10.17 14.82 -1.33
CA THR A 248 -8.89 14.51 -0.67
C THR A 248 -9.03 14.48 0.85
N ASN A 249 -9.75 15.45 1.43
CA ASN A 249 -10.02 15.50 2.87
C ASN A 249 -10.91 14.34 3.32
N ASP A 250 -11.98 14.04 2.59
CA ASP A 250 -12.91 12.94 2.90
C ASP A 250 -12.17 11.59 2.90
N LEU A 251 -11.31 11.34 1.89
CA LEU A 251 -10.50 10.11 1.81
C LEU A 251 -9.46 10.01 2.94
N THR A 252 -8.80 11.12 3.25
CA THR A 252 -7.82 11.18 4.35
C THR A 252 -8.51 10.90 5.68
N ALA A 253 -9.65 11.53 5.94
CA ALA A 253 -10.45 11.31 7.14
C ALA A 253 -10.98 9.86 7.22
N ALA A 254 -11.43 9.29 6.11
CA ALA A 254 -11.92 7.92 6.06
C ALA A 254 -10.82 6.90 6.40
N ILE A 255 -9.62 7.05 5.85
CA ILE A 255 -8.49 6.15 6.16
C ILE A 255 -8.08 6.32 7.63
N THR A 256 -7.93 7.55 8.13
CA THR A 256 -7.58 7.80 9.54
C THR A 256 -8.62 7.19 10.48
N GLY A 257 -9.91 7.35 10.18
CA GLY A 257 -10.99 6.74 10.97
C GLY A 257 -10.97 5.21 10.98
N ARG A 258 -10.54 4.56 9.88
CA ARG A 258 -10.30 3.09 9.86
C ARG A 258 -9.14 2.71 10.78
N PHE A 259 -8.04 3.46 10.77
CA PHE A 259 -6.93 3.21 11.68
C PHE A 259 -7.32 3.37 13.15
N GLU A 260 -8.09 4.40 13.48
CA GLU A 260 -8.62 4.60 14.84
C GLU A 260 -9.60 3.48 15.25
N ASN A 261 -10.37 2.93 14.31
CA ASN A 261 -11.21 1.77 14.58
C ASN A 261 -10.36 0.51 14.85
N PHE A 262 -9.28 0.28 14.09
CA PHE A 262 -8.38 -0.83 14.34
C PHE A 262 -7.65 -0.71 15.67
N ASP A 263 -7.19 0.49 16.04
CA ASP A 263 -6.54 0.72 17.34
C ASP A 263 -7.50 0.34 18.48
N ARG A 264 -8.74 0.84 18.44
CA ARG A 264 -9.78 0.48 19.43
C ARG A 264 -10.10 -1.02 19.45
N SER A 265 -10.29 -1.63 18.28
CA SER A 265 -10.61 -3.06 18.17
C SER A 265 -9.47 -3.94 18.68
N THR A 266 -8.22 -3.49 18.49
CA THR A 266 -7.02 -4.18 18.99
C THR A 266 -6.91 -4.06 20.50
N ASP A 267 -7.11 -2.86 21.05
CA ASP A 267 -7.09 -2.63 22.49
C ASP A 267 -8.17 -3.49 23.17
N ASP A 268 -9.41 -3.47 22.67
CA ASP A 268 -10.52 -4.28 23.21
C ASP A 268 -10.25 -5.79 23.13
N MET A 269 -9.60 -6.25 22.06
CA MET A 269 -9.18 -7.65 21.92
C MET A 269 -8.15 -8.04 23.00
N TRP A 270 -7.22 -7.16 23.35
CA TRP A 270 -6.21 -7.45 24.37
C TRP A 270 -6.79 -7.49 25.80
N HIS A 271 -7.79 -6.66 26.09
CA HIS A 271 -8.48 -6.67 27.38
C HIS A 271 -9.25 -7.97 27.65
N ASP A 272 -9.82 -8.59 26.61
CA ASP A 272 -10.53 -9.87 26.68
C ASP A 272 -10.13 -10.77 25.51
N LEU A 273 -8.97 -11.40 25.67
CA LEU A 273 -8.30 -12.20 24.63
C LEU A 273 -9.02 -13.54 24.37
N SER A 274 -9.50 -13.72 23.13
CA SER A 274 -10.01 -15.01 22.60
C SER A 274 -9.68 -15.17 21.11
N ALA A 275 -9.61 -16.41 20.61
CA ALA A 275 -9.40 -16.65 19.18
C ALA A 275 -10.54 -16.11 18.30
N GLU A 276 -11.77 -16.07 18.80
CA GLU A 276 -12.90 -15.52 18.05
C GLU A 276 -12.71 -14.02 17.80
N ARG A 277 -12.33 -13.25 18.84
CA ARG A 277 -12.05 -11.83 18.72
C ARG A 277 -10.85 -11.55 17.81
N PHE A 278 -9.78 -12.34 17.93
CA PHE A 278 -8.66 -12.22 17.02
C PHE A 278 -9.08 -12.46 15.56
N ARG A 279 -9.84 -13.52 15.28
CA ARG A 279 -10.36 -13.79 13.91
C ARG A 279 -11.26 -12.66 13.41
N LYS A 280 -12.06 -12.04 14.28
CA LYS A 280 -12.88 -10.88 13.93
C LYS A 280 -12.00 -9.69 13.51
N VAL A 281 -10.99 -9.35 14.32
CA VAL A 281 -10.03 -8.27 14.02
C VAL A 281 -9.22 -8.57 12.75
N GLU A 282 -8.76 -9.82 12.59
CA GLU A 282 -8.06 -10.28 11.39
C GLU A 282 -8.91 -10.12 10.14
N ASN A 283 -10.13 -10.67 10.15
CA ASN A 283 -11.04 -10.59 9.01
C ASN A 283 -11.37 -9.13 8.67
N LEU A 284 -11.55 -8.30 9.70
CA LEU A 284 -11.80 -6.89 9.56
C LEU A 284 -10.62 -6.20 8.85
N ILE A 285 -9.40 -6.37 9.32
CA ILE A 285 -8.21 -5.74 8.72
C ILE A 285 -7.98 -6.24 7.29
N ARG A 286 -8.08 -7.56 7.06
CA ARG A 286 -7.94 -8.16 5.72
C ARG A 286 -8.98 -7.64 4.74
N SER A 287 -10.23 -7.44 5.19
CA SER A 287 -11.30 -6.92 4.34
C SER A 287 -11.02 -5.51 3.82
N TYR A 288 -10.21 -4.73 4.54
CA TYR A 288 -9.86 -3.37 4.16
C TYR A 288 -8.56 -3.25 3.35
N HIS A 289 -7.75 -4.31 3.22
CA HIS A 289 -6.47 -4.23 2.49
C HIS A 289 -6.64 -3.65 1.08
N THR A 290 -7.57 -4.19 0.30
CA THR A 290 -7.82 -3.73 -1.08
C THR A 290 -8.38 -2.30 -1.15
N THR A 291 -9.16 -1.91 -0.13
CA THR A 291 -9.76 -0.56 -0.05
C THR A 291 -8.71 0.47 0.35
N ILE A 292 -8.03 0.25 1.48
CA ILE A 292 -6.97 1.13 2.00
C ILE A 292 -5.83 1.23 0.99
N GLY A 293 -5.38 0.08 0.46
CA GLY A 293 -4.37 0.02 -0.59
C GLY A 293 -4.78 0.82 -1.83
N GLY A 294 -6.02 0.66 -2.30
CA GLY A 294 -6.56 1.38 -3.45
C GLY A 294 -6.60 2.90 -3.25
N VAL A 295 -7.12 3.37 -2.11
CA VAL A 295 -7.18 4.81 -1.81
C VAL A 295 -5.78 5.40 -1.63
N LEU A 296 -4.90 4.74 -0.87
CA LEU A 296 -3.53 5.20 -0.68
C LEU A 296 -2.73 5.19 -1.98
N CYS A 297 -2.92 4.19 -2.85
CA CYS A 297 -2.34 4.15 -4.19
C CYS A 297 -2.75 5.38 -5.00
N ALA A 298 -4.05 5.67 -5.03
CA ALA A 298 -4.58 6.80 -5.78
C ALA A 298 -4.07 8.15 -5.23
N LEU A 299 -4.07 8.32 -3.91
CA LEU A 299 -3.54 9.50 -3.26
C LEU A 299 -2.04 9.67 -3.55
N SER A 300 -1.22 8.61 -3.38
CA SER A 300 0.21 8.65 -3.65
C SER A 300 0.48 9.12 -5.08
N VAL A 301 -0.14 8.50 -6.08
CA VAL A 301 0.08 8.86 -7.48
C VAL A 301 -0.29 10.32 -7.75
N LYS A 302 -1.40 10.82 -7.19
CA LYS A 302 -1.85 12.21 -7.38
C LYS A 302 -0.95 13.20 -6.68
N ILE A 303 -0.64 12.96 -5.42
CA ILE A 303 0.14 13.87 -4.58
C ILE A 303 1.60 13.88 -5.02
N ASP A 304 2.16 12.75 -5.44
CA ASP A 304 3.51 12.68 -6.00
C ASP A 304 3.60 13.40 -7.35
N ALA A 305 2.59 13.24 -8.22
CA ALA A 305 2.53 13.97 -9.49
C ALA A 305 2.48 15.49 -9.28
N TRP A 306 1.69 15.95 -8.30
CA TRP A 306 1.64 17.36 -7.92
C TRP A 306 2.99 17.85 -7.36
N THR A 307 3.52 17.15 -6.36
CA THR A 307 4.77 17.52 -5.67
C THR A 307 5.96 17.54 -6.62
N ARG A 308 5.99 16.64 -7.62
CA ARG A 308 7.06 16.63 -8.62
C ARG A 308 7.08 17.88 -9.48
N VAL A 309 5.91 18.44 -9.82
CA VAL A 309 5.80 19.64 -10.67
C VAL A 309 5.87 20.92 -9.83
N PHE A 310 5.32 20.88 -8.61
CA PHE A 310 5.22 22.00 -7.67
C PHE A 310 5.75 21.61 -6.27
N PRO A 311 7.07 21.41 -6.12
CA PRO A 311 7.67 20.94 -4.86
C PRO A 311 7.61 22.00 -3.74
N ASP A 312 7.50 23.27 -4.09
CA ASP A 312 7.43 24.41 -3.17
C ASP A 312 6.24 25.33 -3.54
N PRO A 313 5.54 25.92 -2.56
CA PRO A 313 4.45 26.88 -2.80
C PRO A 313 4.82 28.13 -3.61
N LYS A 314 6.09 28.39 -3.87
CA LYS A 314 6.57 29.48 -4.74
C LYS A 314 6.79 29.05 -6.18
N VAL A 315 6.82 27.74 -6.45
CA VAL A 315 7.06 27.19 -7.78
C VAL A 315 5.74 27.11 -8.55
N GLY A 316 5.76 27.61 -9.79
CA GLY A 316 4.61 27.63 -10.70
C GLY A 316 3.63 28.77 -10.39
N ALA A 317 3.47 29.68 -11.34
CA ALA A 317 2.46 30.73 -11.26
C ALA A 317 1.04 30.13 -11.16
N PRO A 318 0.05 30.85 -10.59
CA PRO A 318 -1.32 30.36 -10.46
C PRO A 318 -1.90 29.75 -11.74
N MET A 319 -1.64 30.36 -12.90
CA MET A 319 -2.09 29.86 -14.19
C MET A 319 -1.52 28.47 -14.52
N LYS A 320 -0.21 28.26 -14.33
CA LYS A 320 0.46 26.97 -14.59
C LYS A 320 -0.08 25.85 -13.70
N ARG A 321 -0.40 26.17 -12.44
CA ARG A 321 -1.04 25.24 -11.52
C ARG A 321 -2.46 24.88 -11.95
N ALA A 322 -3.24 25.88 -12.38
CA ALA A 322 -4.59 25.68 -12.90
C ALA A 322 -4.58 24.79 -14.17
N GLU A 323 -3.66 25.04 -15.09
CA GLU A 323 -3.47 24.21 -16.29
C GLU A 323 -3.16 22.76 -15.93
N PHE A 324 -2.24 22.53 -14.98
CA PHE A 324 -1.90 21.17 -14.53
C PHE A 324 -3.09 20.47 -13.86
N ILE A 325 -3.91 21.21 -13.09
CA ILE A 325 -5.14 20.67 -12.51
C ILE A 325 -6.09 20.17 -13.59
N HIS A 326 -6.30 20.96 -14.64
CA HIS A 326 -7.20 20.62 -15.72
C HIS A 326 -6.69 19.48 -16.61
N ALA A 327 -5.39 19.50 -16.95
CA ALA A 327 -4.80 18.53 -17.86
C ALA A 327 -4.60 17.16 -17.20
N GLU A 328 -4.11 17.14 -15.96
CA GLU A 328 -3.62 15.89 -15.32
C GLU A 328 -4.36 15.56 -14.02
N MET A 329 -4.47 16.50 -13.08
CA MET A 329 -4.93 16.14 -11.73
C MET A 329 -6.40 15.77 -11.69
N LYS A 330 -7.28 16.46 -12.42
CA LYS A 330 -8.72 16.18 -12.46
C LYS A 330 -9.04 14.77 -12.98
N GLN A 331 -8.26 14.27 -13.93
CA GLN A 331 -8.53 12.97 -14.57
C GLN A 331 -8.40 11.84 -13.56
N GLY A 332 -9.28 10.84 -13.58
CA GLY A 332 -9.21 9.72 -12.64
C GLY A 332 -9.63 10.04 -11.19
N PHE A 333 -9.85 11.30 -10.79
CA PHE A 333 -10.32 11.64 -9.44
C PHE A 333 -11.67 10.98 -9.10
N GLU A 334 -12.54 10.80 -10.11
CA GLU A 334 -13.81 10.10 -9.98
C GLU A 334 -13.66 8.60 -9.65
N HIS A 335 -12.56 7.97 -10.09
CA HIS A 335 -12.30 6.56 -9.76
C HIS A 335 -11.95 6.38 -8.29
N ILE A 336 -11.26 7.36 -7.68
CA ILE A 336 -10.88 7.31 -6.27
C ILE A 336 -12.11 7.24 -5.37
N ARG A 337 -13.12 8.07 -5.69
CA ARG A 337 -14.37 8.09 -4.94
C ARG A 337 -15.14 6.78 -5.02
N LYS A 338 -15.15 6.12 -6.20
CA LYS A 338 -15.79 4.80 -6.37
C LYS A 338 -15.13 3.72 -5.53
N ILE A 339 -13.82 3.78 -5.31
CA ILE A 339 -13.12 2.82 -4.44
C ILE A 339 -13.63 2.96 -3.01
N GLU A 340 -13.76 4.20 -2.53
CA GLU A 340 -14.25 4.51 -1.18
C GLU A 340 -15.74 4.19 -1.02
N ASP A 341 -16.59 4.50 -2.00
CA ASP A 341 -18.03 4.23 -1.94
C ASP A 341 -18.35 2.72 -1.88
N ASN A 342 -17.45 1.87 -2.38
CA ASN A 342 -17.57 0.41 -2.34
C ASN A 342 -16.92 -0.21 -1.08
N ALA A 343 -16.35 0.59 -0.19
CA ALA A 343 -15.73 0.10 1.02
C ALA A 343 -16.76 -0.55 1.96
N PRO A 344 -16.38 -1.62 2.69
CA PRO A 344 -17.21 -2.16 3.76
C PRO A 344 -17.58 -1.06 4.77
N MET A 345 -18.86 -0.96 5.14
CA MET A 345 -19.32 0.02 6.12
C MET A 345 -18.82 -0.35 7.52
N LEU A 346 -18.26 0.63 8.24
CA LEU A 346 -17.80 0.46 9.62
C LEU A 346 -18.91 0.01 10.59
N ALA A 347 -20.18 0.26 10.27
CA ALA A 347 -21.33 -0.01 11.12
C ALA A 347 -21.90 -1.44 10.99
N SER A 348 -21.37 -2.27 10.09
CA SER A 348 -21.87 -3.63 9.84
C SER A 348 -21.07 -4.75 10.52
N LEU A 349 -20.24 -4.43 11.52
CA LEU A 349 -19.38 -5.37 12.22
C LEU A 349 -19.56 -5.32 13.73
#